data_AF-A0A976Q7S2-F1
#
_entry.id   AF-A0A976Q7S2-F1
#
_cell.length_a   1.000
_cell.length_b   1.000
_cell.length_c   1.000
_cell.angle_alpha   90.00
_cell.angle_beta   90.00
_cell.angle_gamma   90.00
#
_symmetry.space_group_name_H-M   'P 1'
#
loop_
_entity.id
_entity.type
_entity.pdbx_description
1 polymer ?
#
loop_
_entity_poly.entity_id
_entity_poly.type
_entity_poly.pdbx_seq_one_letter_code
_entity_poly.pdbx_strand_id
1 'polypeptide(L)'
;MNQPDLDKNNQNRLSGKVGKKLKSVTGWPIGSNGDNSISFGALPGGFLANNYHFYKAQTDACFWSSSEEYGVTNAYSRNLTVDNDGVNRFVNWKVQGNSVRCLKN
;
A
#
# COMPACT_ATOMS: atom_id res chain seq x y z
N MET A 1 4.33 20.73 -11.07
CA MET A 1 3.70 19.39 -10.99
C MET A 1 3.50 19.09 -9.51
N ASN A 2 2.34 19.42 -8.96
CA ASN A 2 2.03 19.11 -7.57
C ASN A 2 1.68 17.63 -7.51
N GLN A 3 2.61 16.78 -7.09
CA GLN A 3 2.27 15.38 -6.79
C GLN A 3 1.59 15.38 -5.41
N PRO A 4 0.26 15.14 -5.32
CA PRO A 4 -0.50 15.20 -4.05
C PRO A 4 -0.07 14.14 -3.02
N ASP A 5 0.85 13.26 -3.41
CA ASP A 5 1.27 12.07 -2.69
C ASP A 5 2.61 12.21 -1.96
N LEU A 6 3.27 13.35 -2.12
CA LEU A 6 4.53 13.66 -1.45
C LEU A 6 4.27 14.30 -0.10
N ASP A 7 5.14 14.04 0.87
CA ASP A 7 5.12 14.76 2.13
C ASP A 7 5.46 16.24 1.93
N LYS A 8 5.38 17.02 3.02
CA LYS A 8 5.70 18.46 3.02
C LYS A 8 7.13 18.79 2.55
N ASN A 9 8.00 17.80 2.43
CA ASN A 9 9.39 17.94 1.97
C ASN A 9 9.60 17.36 0.56
N ASN A 10 8.53 17.09 -0.17
CA ASN A 10 8.54 16.50 -1.50
C ASN A 10 9.17 15.08 -1.53
N GLN A 11 9.09 14.35 -0.41
CA GLN A 11 9.57 12.98 -0.26
C GLN A 11 8.41 12.00 -0.14
N ASN A 12 8.63 10.74 -0.52
CA ASN A 12 7.65 9.69 -0.27
C ASN A 12 7.48 9.49 1.24
N ARG A 13 6.25 9.24 1.70
CA ARG A 13 5.92 8.97 3.13
C ARG A 13 6.37 7.56 3.59
N LEU A 14 7.61 7.21 3.27
CA LEU A 14 8.22 5.91 3.53
C LEU A 14 8.49 5.67 5.02
N SER A 15 8.67 6.74 5.80
CA SER A 15 8.99 6.69 7.23
C SER A 15 7.84 7.26 8.08
N GLY A 16 7.63 6.68 9.27
CA GLY A 16 6.64 7.13 10.24
C GLY A 16 5.76 6.01 10.79
N LYS A 17 4.62 6.39 11.40
CA LYS A 17 3.66 5.46 12.02
C LYS A 17 2.29 5.43 11.32
N VAL A 18 2.19 6.00 10.12
CA VAL A 18 0.89 6.11 9.41
C VAL A 18 0.38 4.74 8.98
N GLY A 19 1.27 3.87 8.49
CA GLY A 19 0.94 2.49 8.15
C GLY A 19 0.40 1.70 9.34
N LYS A 20 0.95 1.90 10.55
CA LYS A 20 0.42 1.28 11.78
C LYS A 20 -1.05 1.61 12.03
N LYS A 21 -1.47 2.84 11.72
CA LYS A 21 -2.86 3.30 11.85
C LYS A 21 -3.82 2.68 10.83
N LEU A 22 -3.28 2.20 9.70
CA LEU A 22 -4.03 1.64 8.59
C LEU A 22 -4.13 0.10 8.65
N LYS A 23 -3.07 -0.55 9.12
CA LYS A 23 -3.00 -2.01 9.27
C LYS A 23 -4.12 -2.51 10.19
N SER A 24 -4.70 -3.65 9.83
CA SER A 24 -5.63 -4.40 10.69
C SER A 24 -4.97 -4.77 12.02
N VAL A 25 -5.80 -4.92 13.05
CA VAL A 25 -5.40 -5.42 14.38
C VAL A 25 -5.08 -6.93 14.37
N THR A 26 -5.42 -7.63 13.29
CA THR A 26 -5.19 -9.06 13.10
C THR A 26 -4.74 -9.36 11.66
N GLY A 27 -4.23 -10.58 11.44
CA GLY A 27 -3.89 -11.11 10.12
C GLY A 27 -2.44 -10.84 9.70
N TRP A 28 -1.73 -9.93 10.37
CA TRP A 28 -0.29 -9.75 10.19
C TRP A 28 0.50 -10.73 11.08
N PRO A 29 1.76 -11.02 10.72
CA PRO A 29 2.67 -11.80 11.54
C PRO A 29 2.80 -11.21 12.95
N ILE A 30 3.17 -12.06 13.90
CA ILE A 30 3.31 -11.70 15.32
C ILE A 30 4.20 -10.46 15.44
N GLY A 31 3.73 -9.47 16.21
CA GLY A 31 4.42 -8.20 16.42
C GLY A 31 4.22 -7.13 15.33
N SER A 32 3.51 -7.45 14.24
CA SER A 32 3.42 -6.57 13.06
C SER A 32 2.02 -6.03 12.78
N ASN A 33 1.04 -6.36 13.62
CA ASN A 33 -0.32 -5.82 13.53
C ASN A 33 -0.34 -4.30 13.71
N GLY A 34 -1.32 -3.66 13.09
CA GLY A 34 -1.64 -2.26 13.31
C GLY A 34 -2.48 -2.02 14.56
N ASP A 35 -2.75 -0.76 14.83
CA ASP A 35 -3.78 -0.35 15.79
C ASP A 35 -5.14 -0.05 15.12
N ASN A 36 -5.18 -0.02 13.77
CA ASN A 36 -6.36 0.30 12.98
C ASN A 36 -7.12 1.55 13.47
N SER A 37 -6.42 2.55 14.00
CA SER A 37 -7.02 3.72 14.67
C SER A 37 -7.88 4.61 13.77
N ILE A 38 -7.82 4.43 12.44
CA ILE A 38 -8.69 5.14 11.48
C ILE A 38 -9.68 4.22 10.76
N SER A 39 -9.85 2.99 11.27
CA SER A 39 -10.83 2.01 10.76
C SER A 39 -10.65 1.63 9.28
N PHE A 40 -9.42 1.68 8.77
CA PHE A 40 -9.10 1.25 7.40
C PHE A 40 -9.07 -0.28 7.27
N GLY A 41 -8.44 -0.98 8.23
CA GLY A 41 -8.46 -2.44 8.33
C GLY A 41 -7.67 -3.17 7.24
N ALA A 42 -6.47 -2.71 6.89
CA ALA A 42 -5.67 -3.35 5.85
C ALA A 42 -5.18 -4.75 6.29
N LEU A 43 -5.59 -5.78 5.57
CA LEU A 43 -5.08 -7.15 5.70
C LEU A 43 -3.92 -7.38 4.73
N PRO A 44 -2.91 -8.19 5.11
CA PRO A 44 -1.76 -8.46 4.26
C PRO A 44 -2.10 -9.50 3.18
N GLY A 45 -2.88 -9.10 2.17
CA GLY A 45 -3.33 -9.97 1.09
C GLY A 45 -2.30 -10.19 -0.03
N GLY A 46 -1.18 -9.46 -0.03
CA GLY A 46 -0.20 -9.48 -1.09
C GLY A 46 -0.74 -8.88 -2.40
N PHE A 47 -0.25 -9.42 -3.52
CA PHE A 47 -0.68 -9.04 -4.86
C PHE A 47 -0.58 -10.21 -5.85
N LEU A 48 -1.39 -10.16 -6.92
CA LEU A 48 -1.28 -11.04 -8.07
C LEU A 48 -0.27 -10.46 -9.08
N ALA A 49 0.80 -11.19 -9.38
CA ALA A 49 1.76 -10.78 -10.40
C ALA A 49 1.26 -11.11 -11.81
N ASN A 50 1.95 -10.57 -12.83
CA ASN A 50 1.64 -10.78 -14.24
C ASN A 50 1.80 -12.24 -14.71
N ASN A 51 2.54 -13.06 -13.96
CA ASN A 51 2.68 -14.49 -14.18
C ASN A 51 1.57 -15.31 -13.51
N TYR A 52 0.50 -14.67 -13.06
CA TYR A 52 -0.66 -15.27 -12.40
C TYR A 52 -0.37 -15.94 -11.05
N HIS A 53 0.78 -15.65 -10.43
CA HIS A 53 1.09 -16.12 -9.08
C HIS A 53 0.82 -15.05 -8.05
N PHE A 54 0.32 -15.47 -6.89
CA PHE A 54 0.17 -14.61 -5.72
C PHE A 54 1.49 -14.53 -4.94
N TYR A 55 1.91 -13.31 -4.62
CA TYR A 55 3.11 -13.03 -3.85
C TYR A 55 2.80 -12.17 -2.63
N LYS A 56 3.66 -12.25 -1.62
CA LYS A 56 3.62 -11.40 -0.42
C LYS A 56 2.34 -11.48 0.41
N ALA A 57 1.57 -12.56 0.23
CA ALA A 57 0.51 -12.89 1.16
C ALA A 57 1.08 -13.00 2.58
N GLN A 58 0.33 -12.51 3.56
CA GLN A 58 0.72 -12.37 4.96
C GLN A 58 1.86 -11.40 5.26
N THR A 59 2.55 -10.81 4.28
CA THR A 59 3.64 -9.85 4.55
C THR A 59 3.36 -8.45 4.06
N ASP A 60 2.51 -8.29 3.05
CA ASP A 60 2.25 -7.01 2.41
C ASP A 60 0.75 -6.79 2.17
N ALA A 61 0.30 -5.54 2.31
CA ALA A 61 -1.00 -5.10 1.84
C ALA A 61 -0.78 -4.07 0.73
N CYS A 62 -1.07 -4.43 -0.52
CA CYS A 62 -0.81 -3.62 -1.70
C CYS A 62 -2.12 -3.02 -2.24
N PHE A 63 -2.17 -1.69 -2.36
CA PHE A 63 -3.35 -0.98 -2.87
C PHE A 63 -3.01 -0.14 -4.10
N TRP A 64 -3.86 -0.20 -5.12
CA TRP A 64 -3.75 0.73 -6.26
C TRP A 64 -4.08 2.17 -5.84
N SER A 65 -3.34 3.12 -6.40
CA SER A 65 -3.68 4.55 -6.37
C SER A 65 -4.38 4.93 -7.67
N SER A 66 -5.26 5.93 -7.65
CA SER A 66 -5.85 6.53 -8.87
C SER A 66 -4.85 7.40 -9.64
N SER A 67 -3.66 7.63 -9.09
CA SER A 67 -2.57 8.39 -9.70
C SER A 67 -1.78 7.49 -10.64
N GLU A 68 -1.72 7.88 -11.91
CA GLU A 68 -0.84 7.20 -12.88
C GLU A 68 0.61 7.68 -12.74
N GLU A 69 1.55 6.77 -12.99
CA GLU A 69 2.93 7.14 -13.28
C GLU A 69 3.03 7.53 -14.77
N TYR A 70 4.03 8.32 -15.14
CA TYR A 70 4.26 8.76 -16.51
C TYR A 70 4.32 7.56 -17.49
N GLY A 71 3.31 7.41 -18.35
CA GLY A 71 3.23 6.34 -19.36
C GLY A 71 1.95 5.50 -19.28
N VAL A 72 1.84 4.50 -20.16
CA VAL A 72 0.61 3.69 -20.30
C VAL A 72 0.62 2.38 -19.52
N THR A 73 1.79 1.90 -19.08
CA THR A 73 1.99 0.55 -18.53
C THR A 73 2.03 0.48 -17.00
N ASN A 74 2.23 1.61 -16.33
CA ASN A 74 2.55 1.68 -14.90
C ASN A 74 1.56 2.57 -14.14
N ALA A 75 1.33 2.24 -12.87
CA ALA A 75 0.56 3.06 -11.95
C ALA A 75 1.22 3.03 -10.57
N TYR A 76 0.89 4.04 -9.75
CA TYR A 76 1.37 4.05 -8.38
C TYR A 76 0.54 3.12 -7.50
N SER A 77 1.19 2.46 -6.57
CA SER A 77 0.58 1.71 -5.48
C SER A 77 1.00 2.25 -4.12
N ARG A 78 0.22 1.91 -3.09
CA ARG A 78 0.52 2.16 -1.69
C ARG A 78 0.58 0.82 -0.97
N ASN A 79 1.72 0.55 -0.35
CA ASN A 79 1.98 -0.73 0.28
C ASN A 79 2.26 -0.54 1.77
N LEU A 80 1.67 -1.41 2.58
CA LEU A 80 2.02 -1.62 3.97
C LEU A 80 2.80 -2.94 4.05
N THR A 81 3.85 -2.99 4.86
CA THR A 81 4.71 -4.18 4.98
C THR A 81 4.87 -4.58 6.44
N VAL A 82 5.21 -5.85 6.66
CA VAL A 82 5.41 -6.42 8.01
C VAL A 82 6.50 -5.69 8.81
N ASP A 83 7.54 -5.22 8.13
CA ASP A 83 8.77 -4.66 8.68
C ASP A 83 8.78 -3.12 8.79
N ASN A 84 7.75 -2.43 8.31
CA ASN A 84 7.66 -0.97 8.33
C ASN A 84 6.26 -0.48 8.76
N ASP A 85 6.23 0.57 9.58
CA ASP A 85 5.01 1.28 9.99
C ASP A 85 4.72 2.53 9.15
N GLY A 86 5.52 2.80 8.11
CA GLY A 86 5.27 3.81 7.08
C GLY A 86 4.28 3.33 6.01
N VAL A 87 4.09 4.17 4.98
CA VAL A 87 3.32 3.81 3.78
C VAL A 87 4.25 3.90 2.59
N ASN A 88 4.61 2.74 2.03
CA ASN A 88 5.51 2.68 0.89
C ASN A 88 4.76 3.06 -0.39
N ARG A 89 5.43 3.82 -1.27
CA ARG A 89 4.94 4.10 -2.63
C ARG A 89 5.79 3.29 -3.60
N PHE A 90 5.12 2.52 -4.45
CA PHE A 90 5.78 1.79 -5.53
C PHE A 90 5.18 2.17 -6.88
N VAL A 91 5.95 1.88 -7.90
CA VAL A 91 5.56 1.89 -9.30
C VAL A 91 5.37 0.44 -9.70
N ASN A 92 4.14 0.09 -10.07
CA ASN A 92 3.76 -1.27 -10.41
C ASN A 92 3.14 -1.32 -11.80
N TRP A 93 3.28 -2.45 -12.49
CA TRP A 93 2.63 -2.65 -13.79
C TRP A 93 1.12 -2.76 -13.62
N LYS A 94 0.35 -2.05 -14.45
CA LYS A 94 -1.13 -2.01 -14.39
C LYS A 94 -1.77 -3.40 -14.54
N VAL A 95 -1.03 -4.38 -15.08
CA VAL A 95 -1.47 -5.78 -15.21
C VAL A 95 -1.43 -6.58 -13.89
N GLN A 96 -0.84 -6.04 -12.82
CA GLN A 96 -0.84 -6.69 -11.52
C GLN A 96 -2.18 -6.53 -10.79
N GLY A 97 -2.58 -7.55 -10.02
CA GLY A 97 -3.74 -7.48 -9.14
C GLY A 97 -3.37 -6.98 -7.75
N ASN A 98 -3.25 -5.66 -7.58
CA ASN A 98 -3.25 -5.03 -6.26
C ASN A 98 -4.71 -4.78 -5.81
N SER A 99 -4.92 -4.69 -4.50
CA SER A 99 -6.25 -4.43 -3.93
C SER A 99 -6.75 -3.02 -4.30
N VAL A 100 -8.06 -2.86 -4.37
CA VAL A 100 -8.71 -1.55 -4.54
C VAL A 100 -9.60 -1.26 -3.34
N ARG A 101 -9.70 0.01 -2.95
CA ARG A 101 -10.67 0.47 -1.96
C ARG A 101 -11.25 1.80 -2.43
N CYS A 102 -12.57 1.86 -2.56
CA CYS A 102 -13.25 3.09 -2.90
C CYS A 102 -13.22 4.05 -1.70
N LEU A 103 -12.90 5.31 -1.97
CA LEU A 103 -12.98 6.40 -0.99
C LEU A 103 -14.26 7.19 -1.28
N LYS A 104 -14.93 7.66 -0.22
CA LYS A 104 -16.04 8.59 -0.35
C LYS A 104 -15.48 10.01 -0.36
N ASN A 105 -15.81 10.77 -1.40
CA ASN A 105 -15.58 12.22 -1.48
C ASN A 105 -16.73 12.99 -0.84
#